data_AF-A0A5J4P5Z0-F1
#
_entry.id   AF-A0A5J4P5Z0-F1
#
_cell.length_a   1.000
_cell.length_b   1.000
_cell.length_c   1.000
_cell.angle_alpha   90.00
_cell.angle_beta   90.00
_cell.angle_gamma   90.00
#
_symmetry.space_group_name_H-M   'P 1'
#
loop_
_entity.id
_entity.type
_entity.pdbx_description
1 polymer ?
#
loop_
_entity_poly.entity_id
_entity_poly.type
_entity_poly.pdbx_seq_one_letter_code
_entity_poly.pdbx_strand_id
1 'polypeptide(L)'
;SSALLEVLDPEQNNTFHDNFLDVDYDLSKVMFIATANNLNTIPPPLLDRMELIEVSGYITEEKVEIARKHLVPKALEANGIHKAEVKIPKNTLETIIESYTRESGVRELEKKIGKLLRKSARQYATDGYFAKDEIKPEDLYDSSYRMQIFKSRIVRLCRFLAYYGNKCILLFCFAYKFK
;
A
#
# COMPACT_ATOMS: atom_id res chain seq x y z
N SER A 1 23.16 -17.56 9.51
CA SER A 1 22.35 -17.09 10.66
C SER A 1 21.62 -18.29 11.24
N SER A 2 22.16 -18.91 12.29
CA SER A 2 21.64 -20.17 12.87
C SER A 2 20.63 -19.93 14.00
N ALA A 3 20.75 -18.80 14.72
CA ALA A 3 19.94 -18.51 15.91
C ALA A 3 18.42 -18.45 15.65
N LEU A 4 17.99 -18.00 14.46
CA LEU A 4 16.56 -17.95 14.12
C LEU A 4 15.95 -19.34 13.89
N LEU A 5 16.75 -20.33 13.48
CA LEU A 5 16.27 -21.70 13.26
C LEU A 5 16.01 -22.42 14.59
N GLU A 6 16.85 -22.14 15.59
CA GLU A 6 16.75 -22.67 16.95
C GLU A 6 15.51 -22.14 17.66
N VAL A 7 15.19 -20.85 17.50
CA VAL A 7 13.99 -20.22 18.08
C VAL A 7 12.70 -20.75 17.45
N LEU A 8 12.72 -21.07 16.16
CA LEU A 8 11.55 -21.52 15.42
C LEU A 8 11.34 -23.04 15.49
N ASP A 9 12.29 -23.79 16.03
CA ASP A 9 12.15 -25.22 16.23
C ASP A 9 11.30 -25.51 17.48
N PRO A 10 10.12 -26.15 17.36
CA PRO A 10 9.34 -26.54 18.53
C PRO A 10 10.09 -27.46 19.50
N GLU A 11 11.11 -28.18 19.02
CA GLU A 11 11.93 -29.07 19.86
C GLU A 11 12.99 -28.31 20.66
N GLN A 12 13.43 -27.14 20.21
CA GLN A 12 14.54 -26.37 20.82
C GLN A 12 14.10 -25.06 21.48
N ASN A 13 12.89 -24.57 21.20
CA ASN A 13 12.39 -23.29 21.71
C ASN A 13 12.11 -23.24 23.24
N ASN A 14 12.11 -24.38 23.94
CA ASN A 14 11.86 -24.44 25.39
C ASN A 14 13.07 -24.01 26.24
N THR A 15 14.28 -24.03 25.66
CA THR A 15 15.55 -23.72 26.33
C THR A 15 16.42 -22.88 25.40
N PHE A 16 15.88 -21.74 24.94
CA PHE A 16 16.64 -20.82 24.11
C PHE A 16 17.67 -20.09 24.97
N HIS A 17 18.96 -20.25 24.65
CA HIS A 17 20.05 -19.64 25.40
C HIS A 17 20.40 -18.25 24.82
N ASP A 18 20.24 -17.20 25.63
CA ASP A 18 20.64 -15.85 25.25
C ASP A 18 22.11 -15.58 25.63
N ASN A 19 22.98 -15.35 24.65
CA ASN A 19 24.41 -15.11 24.88
C ASN A 19 24.74 -13.80 25.62
N PHE A 20 23.80 -12.86 25.72
CA PHE A 20 24.01 -11.58 26.39
C PHE A 20 23.63 -11.66 27.88
N LEU A 21 22.55 -12.38 28.19
CA LEU A 21 22.06 -12.57 29.55
C LEU A 21 22.57 -13.85 30.21
N ASP A 22 23.12 -14.80 29.44
CA ASP A 22 23.65 -16.10 29.89
C ASP A 22 22.60 -16.91 30.69
N VAL A 23 21.33 -16.82 30.25
CA VAL A 23 20.17 -17.46 30.87
C VAL A 23 19.31 -18.12 29.78
N ASP A 24 18.75 -19.28 30.12
CA ASP A 24 17.84 -20.02 29.25
C ASP A 24 16.40 -19.51 29.40
N TYR A 25 15.72 -19.29 28.27
CA TYR A 25 14.34 -18.83 28.20
C TYR A 25 13.43 -19.85 27.50
N ASP A 26 12.20 -19.98 28.02
CA ASP A 26 11.14 -20.77 27.39
C ASP A 26 10.30 -19.90 26.44
N LEU A 27 10.39 -20.18 25.14
CA LEU A 27 9.65 -19.51 24.06
C LEU A 27 8.49 -20.36 23.52
N SER A 28 8.17 -21.49 24.14
CA SER A 28 7.13 -22.44 23.68
C SER A 28 5.73 -21.84 23.55
N LYS A 29 5.43 -20.79 24.33
CA LYS A 29 4.13 -20.10 24.34
C LYS A 29 4.12 -18.81 23.52
N VAL A 30 5.14 -18.59 22.69
CA VAL A 30 5.26 -17.39 21.85
C VAL A 30 4.79 -17.71 20.43
N MET A 31 3.86 -16.89 19.92
CA MET A 31 3.42 -16.97 18.53
C MET A 31 4.30 -16.05 17.66
N PHE A 32 5.03 -16.65 16.72
CA PHE A 32 5.86 -15.92 15.78
C PHE A 32 5.07 -15.58 14.52
N ILE A 33 5.07 -14.30 14.13
CA ILE A 33 4.52 -13.83 12.84
C ILE A 33 5.65 -13.14 12.08
N ALA A 34 5.97 -13.66 10.90
CA ALA A 34 6.94 -13.07 9.99
C ALA A 34 6.22 -12.53 8.74
N THR A 35 6.71 -11.40 8.21
CA THR A 35 6.20 -10.82 6.96
C THR A 35 7.33 -10.71 5.94
N ALA A 36 7.07 -11.09 4.69
CA ALA A 36 8.03 -10.94 3.61
C ALA A 36 7.37 -10.48 2.32
N ASN A 37 8.05 -9.60 1.58
CA ASN A 37 7.59 -9.18 0.25
C ASN A 37 8.10 -10.11 -0.87
N ASN A 38 9.19 -10.84 -0.62
CA ASN A 38 9.81 -11.76 -1.57
C ASN A 38 10.22 -13.03 -0.83
N LEU A 39 9.72 -14.18 -1.27
CA LEU A 39 10.03 -15.47 -0.66
C LEU A 39 11.42 -15.96 -1.04
N ASN A 40 11.93 -15.57 -2.20
CA ASN A 40 13.24 -16.02 -2.70
C ASN A 40 14.41 -15.53 -1.85
N THR A 41 14.22 -14.47 -1.06
CA THR A 41 15.25 -13.96 -0.14
C THR A 41 15.29 -14.70 1.18
N ILE A 42 14.31 -15.56 1.47
CA ILE A 42 14.21 -16.30 2.72
C ILE A 42 14.94 -17.63 2.56
N PRO A 43 15.86 -18.00 3.47
CA PRO A 43 16.49 -19.31 3.47
C PRO A 43 15.45 -20.46 3.45
N PRO A 44 15.60 -21.47 2.58
CA PRO A 44 14.69 -22.61 2.51
C PRO A 44 14.44 -23.32 3.86
N PRO A 45 15.45 -23.51 4.75
CA PRO A 45 15.21 -24.15 6.05
C PRO A 45 14.22 -23.42 6.96
N LEU A 46 14.05 -22.11 6.78
CA LEU A 46 13.05 -21.32 7.51
C LEU A 46 11.66 -21.47 6.88
N LEU A 47 11.60 -21.48 5.54
CA LEU A 47 10.34 -21.64 4.81
C LEU A 47 9.67 -22.98 5.11
N ASP A 48 10.46 -24.06 5.22
CA ASP A 48 9.94 -25.41 5.52
C ASP A 48 9.29 -25.50 6.92
N ARG A 49 9.59 -24.55 7.81
CA ARG A 49 9.08 -24.48 9.20
C ARG A 49 8.00 -23.42 9.40
N MET A 50 7.59 -22.74 8.32
CA MET A 50 6.61 -21.65 8.38
C MET A 50 5.35 -22.03 7.59
N GLU A 51 4.19 -21.63 8.10
CA GLU A 51 2.97 -21.63 7.31
C GLU A 51 2.92 -20.37 6.43
N LEU A 52 2.88 -20.56 5.11
CA LEU A 52 2.81 -19.44 4.17
C LEU A 52 1.36 -18.99 3.98
N ILE A 53 1.07 -17.76 4.38
CA ILE A 53 -0.21 -17.10 4.11
C ILE A 53 0.02 -16.01 3.07
N GLU A 54 -0.46 -16.22 1.85
CA GLU A 54 -0.38 -15.23 0.79
C GLU A 54 -1.48 -14.17 0.93
N VAL A 55 -1.07 -12.92 1.06
CA VAL A 55 -1.99 -11.78 1.09
C VAL A 55 -2.01 -11.13 -0.29
N SER A 56 -3.10 -11.30 -1.03
CA SER A 56 -3.28 -10.68 -2.33
C SER A 56 -3.51 -9.17 -2.23
N GLY A 57 -3.26 -8.46 -3.34
CA GLY A 57 -3.64 -7.07 -3.47
C GLY A 57 -5.16 -6.86 -3.44
N TYR A 58 -5.56 -5.61 -3.27
CA TYR A 58 -6.97 -5.22 -3.24
C TYR A 58 -7.47 -4.79 -4.61
N ILE A 59 -8.72 -5.12 -4.93
CA ILE A 59 -9.41 -4.53 -6.09
C ILE A 59 -9.79 -3.07 -5.82
N THR A 60 -10.09 -2.31 -6.86
CA THR A 60 -10.42 -0.88 -6.75
C THR A 60 -11.58 -0.65 -5.78
N GLU A 61 -12.64 -1.46 -5.88
CA GLU A 61 -13.84 -1.38 -5.03
C GLU A 61 -13.52 -1.64 -3.55
N GLU A 62 -12.65 -2.62 -3.27
CA GLU A 62 -12.17 -2.91 -1.92
C GLU A 62 -11.37 -1.74 -1.36
N LYS A 63 -10.48 -1.15 -2.16
CA LYS A 63 -9.69 0.02 -1.74
C LYS A 63 -10.57 1.21 -1.40
N VAL A 64 -11.64 1.43 -2.15
CA VAL A 64 -12.62 2.49 -1.86
C VAL A 64 -13.29 2.25 -0.50
N GLU A 65 -13.73 1.02 -0.23
CA GLU A 65 -14.37 0.70 1.05
C GLU A 65 -13.40 0.76 2.23
N ILE A 66 -12.15 0.29 2.05
CA ILE A 66 -11.08 0.44 3.05
C ILE A 66 -10.80 1.93 3.31
N ALA A 67 -10.75 2.75 2.25
CA ALA A 67 -10.52 4.17 2.38
C ALA A 67 -11.64 4.85 3.18
N ARG A 68 -12.90 4.54 2.89
CA ARG A 68 -14.06 5.12 3.59
C ARG A 68 -14.15 4.69 5.05
N LYS A 69 -13.94 3.40 5.34
CA LYS A 69 -14.11 2.84 6.68
C LYS A 69 -12.93 3.14 7.60
N HIS A 70 -11.71 3.16 7.06
CA HIS A 70 -10.50 3.22 7.87
C HIS A 70 -9.59 4.40 7.54
N LEU A 71 -9.23 4.63 6.28
CA LEU A 71 -8.19 5.62 5.95
C LEU A 71 -8.67 7.06 6.13
N VAL A 72 -9.88 7.40 5.68
CA VAL A 72 -10.45 8.74 5.80
C VAL A 72 -10.69 9.12 7.26
N PRO A 73 -11.36 8.30 8.10
CA PRO A 73 -11.52 8.60 9.52
C PRO A 73 -10.19 8.77 10.25
N LYS A 74 -9.23 7.84 10.03
CA LYS A 74 -7.90 7.90 10.62
C LYS A 74 -7.15 9.17 10.23
N ALA A 75 -7.24 9.56 8.95
CA ALA A 75 -6.58 10.76 8.46
C ALA A 75 -7.26 12.06 8.96
N LEU A 76 -8.59 12.07 9.13
CA LEU A 76 -9.30 13.20 9.74
C LEU A 76 -8.88 13.39 11.20
N GLU A 77 -8.85 12.31 11.99
CA GLU A 77 -8.39 12.32 13.38
C GLU A 77 -6.94 12.79 13.49
N ALA A 78 -6.04 12.29 12.64
CA ALA A 78 -4.64 12.70 12.63
C ALA A 78 -4.42 14.19 12.28
N ASN A 79 -5.38 14.83 11.60
CA ASN A 79 -5.33 16.25 11.25
C ASN A 79 -6.22 17.13 12.14
N GLY A 80 -6.92 16.54 13.13
CA GLY A 80 -7.82 17.27 14.02
C GLY A 80 -9.05 17.86 13.34
N ILE A 81 -9.50 17.28 12.22
CA ILE A 81 -10.68 17.75 11.46
C ILE A 81 -11.90 16.93 11.87
N HIS A 82 -13.04 17.58 12.15
CA HIS A 82 -14.27 16.87 12.43
C HIS A 82 -14.89 16.28 11.16
N LYS A 83 -15.49 15.08 11.26
CA LYS A 83 -16.14 14.38 10.13
C LYS A 83 -17.26 15.18 9.44
N ALA A 84 -17.82 16.18 10.12
CA ALA A 84 -18.85 17.04 9.58
C ALA A 84 -18.28 18.15 8.67
N GLU A 85 -17.02 18.52 8.85
CA GLU A 85 -16.39 19.68 8.21
C GLU A 85 -15.82 19.36 6.83
N VAL A 86 -15.30 18.15 6.63
CA VAL A 86 -14.72 17.74 5.34
C VAL A 86 -15.17 16.33 4.98
N LYS A 87 -15.81 16.21 3.82
CA LYS A 87 -16.25 14.95 3.23
C LYS A 87 -15.52 14.66 1.92
N ILE A 88 -15.14 13.41 1.75
CA ILE A 88 -14.57 12.90 0.50
C ILE A 88 -15.57 11.89 -0.09
N PRO A 89 -16.27 12.24 -1.17
CA PRO A 89 -17.24 11.35 -1.80
C PRO A 89 -16.54 10.18 -2.49
N LYS A 90 -17.32 9.10 -2.71
CA LYS A 90 -16.85 7.86 -3.32
C LYS A 90 -16.14 8.10 -4.66
N ASN A 91 -16.74 8.92 -5.52
CA ASN A 91 -16.21 9.22 -6.86
C ASN A 91 -14.82 9.89 -6.80
N THR A 92 -14.57 10.71 -5.78
CA THR A 92 -13.25 11.33 -5.56
C THR A 92 -12.23 10.29 -5.13
N LEU A 93 -12.60 9.35 -4.26
CA LEU A 93 -11.72 8.24 -3.86
C LEU A 93 -11.39 7.33 -5.05
N GLU A 94 -12.38 6.98 -5.86
CA GLU A 94 -12.19 6.21 -7.11
C GLU A 94 -11.20 6.94 -8.04
N THR A 95 -11.40 8.25 -8.25
CA THR A 95 -10.48 9.07 -9.05
C THR A 95 -9.06 9.08 -8.48
N ILE A 96 -8.90 9.16 -7.15
CA ILE A 96 -7.59 9.11 -6.49
C ILE A 96 -6.92 7.75 -6.75
N ILE A 97 -7.66 6.66 -6.61
CA ILE A 97 -7.14 5.32 -6.79
C ILE A 97 -6.67 5.11 -8.24
N GLU A 98 -7.52 5.43 -9.22
CA GLU A 98 -7.23 5.21 -10.64
C GLU A 98 -6.14 6.13 -11.19
N SER A 99 -6.16 7.40 -10.82
CA SER A 99 -5.30 8.42 -11.45
C SER A 99 -4.01 8.70 -10.69
N TYR A 100 -3.95 8.37 -9.39
CA TYR A 100 -2.86 8.82 -8.50
C TYR A 100 -2.20 7.72 -7.67
N THR A 101 -2.68 6.48 -7.73
CA THR A 101 -2.06 5.33 -7.04
C THR A 101 -1.78 4.19 -8.01
N ARG A 102 -0.62 3.53 -7.87
CA ARG A 102 -0.25 2.36 -8.68
C ARG A 102 0.45 1.31 -7.82
N GLU A 103 -0.27 0.84 -6.84
CA GLU A 103 0.16 -0.19 -5.91
C GLU A 103 -0.92 -1.26 -5.78
N SER A 104 -0.57 -2.45 -5.33
CA SER A 104 -1.54 -3.48 -4.93
C SER A 104 -2.20 -3.17 -3.58
N GLY A 105 -1.49 -2.45 -2.70
CA GLY A 105 -1.95 -2.04 -1.37
C GLY A 105 -2.67 -0.69 -1.33
N VAL A 106 -2.64 -0.06 -0.16
CA VAL A 106 -3.29 1.23 0.14
C VAL A 106 -2.35 2.27 0.80
N ARG A 107 -1.03 2.05 0.79
CA ARG A 107 -0.05 2.95 1.41
C ARG A 107 0.08 4.28 0.66
N GLU A 108 0.16 4.25 -0.66
CA GLU A 108 0.07 5.45 -1.49
C GLU A 108 -1.28 6.13 -1.32
N LEU A 109 -2.37 5.36 -1.32
CA LEU A 109 -3.72 5.92 -1.12
C LEU A 109 -3.83 6.70 0.20
N GLU A 110 -3.36 6.12 1.31
CA GLU A 110 -3.32 6.76 2.62
C GLU A 110 -2.49 8.06 2.58
N LYS A 111 -1.29 8.02 1.98
CA LYS A 111 -0.43 9.21 1.83
C LYS A 111 -1.12 10.33 1.04
N LYS A 112 -1.83 9.98 -0.03
CA LYS A 112 -2.54 10.93 -0.91
C LYS A 112 -3.72 11.57 -0.16
N ILE A 113 -4.54 10.78 0.52
CA ILE A 113 -5.65 11.26 1.36
C ILE A 113 -5.11 12.17 2.47
N GLY A 114 -4.07 11.73 3.19
CA GLY A 114 -3.46 12.54 4.25
C GLY A 114 -2.80 13.82 3.74
N LYS A 115 -2.34 13.87 2.48
CA LYS A 115 -1.84 15.11 1.87
C LYS A 115 -2.99 16.07 1.53
N LEU A 116 -4.13 15.56 1.05
CA LEU A 116 -5.31 16.38 0.78
C LEU A 116 -5.84 17.00 2.06
N LEU A 117 -6.03 16.20 3.11
CA LEU A 117 -6.54 16.70 4.39
C LEU A 117 -5.58 17.68 5.08
N ARG A 118 -4.26 17.45 5.00
CA ARG A 118 -3.27 18.44 5.51
C ARG A 118 -3.37 19.78 4.81
N LYS A 119 -3.66 19.80 3.51
CA LYS A 119 -3.85 21.05 2.77
C LYS A 119 -5.12 21.76 3.22
N SER A 120 -6.22 21.03 3.39
CA SER A 120 -7.46 21.58 3.95
C SER A 120 -7.26 22.12 5.38
N ALA A 121 -6.54 21.40 6.24
CA ALA A 121 -6.22 21.85 7.59
C ALA A 121 -5.37 23.13 7.59
N ARG A 122 -4.34 23.20 6.73
CA ARG A 122 -3.51 24.41 6.58
C ARG A 122 -4.34 25.60 6.12
N GLN A 123 -5.27 25.37 5.19
CA GLN A 123 -6.16 26.41 4.72
C GLN A 123 -7.07 26.92 5.84
N TYR A 124 -7.68 26.01 6.59
CA TYR A 124 -8.48 26.35 7.77
C TYR A 124 -7.67 27.19 8.79
N ALA A 125 -6.42 26.81 9.06
CA ALA A 125 -5.56 27.57 9.96
C ALA A 125 -5.17 28.96 9.44
N THR A 126 -5.22 29.18 8.11
CA THR A 126 -4.87 30.48 7.50
C THR A 126 -6.10 31.38 7.37
N ASP A 127 -7.22 30.82 6.88
CA ASP A 127 -8.40 31.58 6.48
C ASP A 127 -9.50 31.55 7.57
N GLY A 128 -9.41 30.65 8.54
CA GLY A 128 -10.39 30.46 9.62
C GLY A 128 -11.62 29.62 9.24
N TYR A 129 -11.71 29.18 7.97
CA TYR A 129 -12.81 28.35 7.46
C TYR A 129 -12.31 27.31 6.46
N PHE A 130 -13.05 26.22 6.28
CA PHE A 130 -12.79 25.26 5.22
C PHE A 130 -13.29 25.82 3.90
N ALA A 131 -12.45 25.85 2.86
CA ALA A 131 -12.88 26.35 1.56
C ALA A 131 -13.93 25.46 0.88
N LYS A 132 -13.96 24.16 1.23
CA LYS A 132 -14.89 23.18 0.69
C LYS A 132 -15.26 22.14 1.74
N ASP A 133 -16.55 21.99 1.96
CA ASP A 133 -17.10 20.95 2.84
C ASP A 133 -17.08 19.57 2.17
N GLU A 134 -17.05 19.52 0.83
CA GLU A 134 -16.98 18.29 0.04
C GLU A 134 -15.93 18.44 -1.07
N ILE A 135 -14.95 17.52 -1.10
CA ILE A 135 -13.86 17.52 -2.09
C ILE A 135 -14.30 16.72 -3.31
N LYS A 136 -14.64 17.41 -4.41
CA LYS A 136 -15.07 16.76 -5.66
C LYS A 136 -13.88 16.30 -6.52
N PRO A 137 -14.09 15.40 -7.51
CA PRO A 137 -13.01 14.94 -8.37
C PRO A 137 -12.31 16.07 -9.15
N GLU A 138 -13.07 17.09 -9.54
CA GLU A 138 -12.59 18.29 -10.25
C GLU A 138 -11.57 19.08 -9.43
N ASP A 139 -11.73 19.08 -8.10
CA ASP A 139 -10.90 19.85 -7.19
C ASP A 139 -9.47 19.31 -7.12
N LEU A 140 -9.27 18.03 -7.43
CA LEU A 140 -7.95 17.39 -7.43
C LEU A 140 -6.97 18.02 -8.43
N TYR A 141 -7.50 18.70 -9.46
CA TYR A 141 -6.72 19.38 -10.49
C TYR A 141 -6.38 20.83 -10.14
N ASP A 142 -7.07 21.44 -9.16
CA ASP A 142 -6.79 22.79 -8.72
C ASP A 142 -5.40 22.88 -8.08
N SER A 143 -4.68 23.97 -8.33
CA SER A 143 -3.37 24.29 -7.78
C SER A 143 -3.28 24.08 -6.26
N SER A 144 -4.34 24.44 -5.53
CA SER A 144 -4.46 24.28 -4.07
C SER A 144 -4.41 22.82 -3.65
N TYR A 145 -5.08 21.93 -4.39
CA TYR A 145 -5.17 20.49 -4.11
C TYR A 145 -4.27 19.63 -4.99
N ARG A 146 -3.51 20.25 -5.90
CA ARG A 146 -2.76 19.59 -6.97
C ARG A 146 -1.96 18.41 -6.46
N MET A 147 -2.37 17.25 -6.94
CA MET A 147 -1.71 15.99 -6.70
C MET A 147 -0.79 15.70 -7.88
N GLN A 148 0.38 15.11 -7.63
CA GLN A 148 1.29 14.74 -8.73
C GLN A 148 0.66 13.59 -9.50
N ILE A 149 0.14 13.91 -10.69
CA ILE A 149 -0.46 12.94 -11.61
C ILE A 149 0.65 12.03 -12.13
N PHE A 150 0.46 10.71 -12.02
CA PHE A 150 1.24 9.78 -12.81
C PHE A 150 0.76 9.85 -14.26
N LYS A 151 1.25 10.83 -15.02
CA LYS A 151 0.99 10.87 -16.47
C LYS A 151 1.73 9.72 -17.13
N SER A 152 1.08 8.57 -17.25
CA SER A 152 1.44 7.63 -18.31
C SER A 152 0.86 8.14 -19.60
N ARG A 153 1.66 8.96 -20.30
CA ARG A 153 1.42 9.17 -21.71
C ARG A 153 1.83 7.87 -22.41
N ILE A 154 0.87 7.01 -22.73
CA ILE A 154 1.11 5.94 -23.71
C ILE A 154 1.41 6.67 -25.02
N VAL A 155 2.67 6.67 -25.46
CA VAL A 155 3.09 7.42 -26.67
C VAL A 155 2.92 6.57 -27.93
N ARG A 156 2.95 5.23 -27.83
CA ARG A 156 2.75 4.33 -28.97
C ARG A 156 2.37 2.93 -28.50
N LEU A 157 1.29 2.39 -29.06
CA LEU A 157 0.99 0.96 -29.05
C LEU A 157 1.46 0.41 -30.40
N CYS A 158 2.52 -0.39 -30.42
CA CYS A 158 2.93 -1.10 -31.64
C CYS A 158 2.45 -2.55 -31.52
N ARG A 159 1.51 -2.95 -32.38
CA ARG A 159 1.13 -4.36 -32.56
C ARG A 159 2.14 -5.02 -33.48
N PHE A 160 2.74 -6.10 -33.00
CA PHE A 160 3.56 -6.97 -33.83
C PHE A 160 2.92 -8.37 -33.87
N LEU A 161 2.83 -8.93 -35.08
CA LEU A 161 2.58 -10.35 -35.27
C LEU A 161 3.94 -11.04 -35.24
N ALA A 162 4.12 -11.98 -34.31
CA ALA A 162 5.31 -12.81 -34.26
C ALA A 162 4.92 -14.27 -34.51
N TYR A 163 5.72 -14.96 -35.32
CA TYR A 163 5.56 -16.38 -35.57
C TYR A 163 6.60 -17.14 -34.74
N TYR A 164 6.14 -18.06 -33.90
CA TYR A 164 7.00 -19.00 -33.16
C TYR A 164 6.61 -20.42 -33.57
N GLY A 165 7.43 -21.04 -34.43
CA GLY A 165 7.06 -22.26 -35.14
C GLY A 165 5.82 -22.03 -36.04
N ASN A 166 4.83 -22.94 -35.98
CA ASN A 166 3.60 -22.85 -36.76
C ASN A 166 2.46 -22.06 -36.08
N LYS A 167 2.74 -21.31 -35.00
CA LYS A 167 1.74 -20.54 -34.26
C LYS A 167 2.02 -19.03 -34.40
N CYS A 168 0.98 -18.29 -34.78
CA CYS A 168 1.00 -16.84 -34.83
C CYS A 168 0.54 -16.28 -33.49
N ILE A 169 1.36 -15.47 -32.84
CA ILE A 169 1.10 -14.89 -31.53
C ILE A 169 1.11 -13.37 -31.68
N LEU A 170 0.04 -12.73 -31.19
CA LEU A 170 -0.06 -11.27 -31.17
C LEU A 170 0.68 -10.75 -29.93
N LEU A 171 1.83 -10.10 -30.13
CA LEU A 171 2.57 -9.49 -29.03
C LEU A 171 2.24 -7.99 -28.93
N PHE A 172 1.93 -7.57 -27.72
CA PHE A 172 1.79 -6.17 -27.34
C PHE A 172 3.10 -5.72 -26.70
N CYS A 173 3.87 -4.90 -27.42
CA CYS A 173 5.10 -4.32 -26.88
C CYS A 173 4.81 -2.88 -26.41
N PHE A 174 5.01 -2.63 -25.11
CA PHE A 174 4.80 -1.32 -24.50
C PHE A 174 6.14 -0.57 -24.42
N ALA A 175 6.27 0.51 -25.19
CA ALA A 175 7.40 1.42 -25.07
C ALA A 175 7.07 2.53 -24.07
N TYR A 176 7.75 2.52 -22.92
CA TYR A 176 7.66 3.58 -21.92
C TYR A 176 8.77 4.61 -22.15
N LYS A 177 8.43 5.89 -22.20
CA LYS A 177 9.42 6.98 -22.22
C LYS A 177 9.41 7.66 -20.85
N PHE A 178 10.44 7.40 -20.05
CA PHE A 178 10.68 8.13 -18.80
C PHE A 178 11.18 9.54 -19.15
N LYS A 179 10.61 10.56 -18.51
CA LYS A 179 11.03 11.97 -18.59
C LYS A 179 11.33 12.44 -17.18
#